data_AF-A0A357MS61-F1
#
_entry.id   AF-A0A357MS61-F1
#
_cell.length_a   1.000
_cell.length_b   1.000
_cell.length_c   1.000
_cell.angle_alpha   90.00
_cell.angle_beta   90.00
_cell.angle_gamma   90.00
#
_symmetry.space_group_name_H-M   'P 1'
#
loop_
_entity.id
_entity.type
_entity.pdbx_description
1 polymer ?
#
loop_
_entity_poly.entity_id
_entity_poly.type
_entity_poly.pdbx_seq_one_letter_code
_entity_poly.pdbx_strand_id
1 'polypeptide(L)'
;MDDKTTLPDSASEYKLNESEGAAPDLAAEQQNSESLAVEETASVSSSNLKNINWKRFAAPLMIALSILLVYAAFSFYASKKASLSQQQKIMPQQTQPQVVPTVVSSPPMSLSTGISNDQIAKTQSTMQQNIDSMVQQVKSNQDSISSLNASVAKTQQDVSAISQQIGQLAVAMQQMLVEVEKIQSKKVKPKKTVAKLPVAYHIRAIVPGRVWLESADGKSVTLRVGDNLEGYGAVRVISSRQGMVVMSNGSIIQYGVNDF
;
A
#
# COMPACT_ATOMS: atom_id res chain seq x y z
N MET A 1 11.03 -25.68 -81.69
CA MET A 1 11.66 -24.63 -80.87
C MET A 1 11.11 -24.82 -79.45
N ASP A 2 11.39 -25.92 -78.75
CA ASP A 2 12.68 -26.46 -78.27
C ASP A 2 13.41 -25.50 -77.34
N ASP A 3 13.30 -25.73 -76.02
CA ASP A 3 14.39 -26.08 -75.07
C ASP A 3 13.82 -25.94 -73.63
N LYS A 4 13.58 -27.00 -72.85
CA LYS A 4 14.47 -27.95 -72.15
C LYS A 4 15.23 -27.35 -70.95
N THR A 5 14.77 -27.77 -69.77
CA THR A 5 15.50 -28.22 -68.56
C THR A 5 16.86 -27.60 -68.23
N THR A 6 17.04 -27.12 -66.99
CA THR A 6 18.15 -27.50 -66.08
C THR A 6 17.91 -26.96 -64.65
N LEU A 7 17.72 -27.88 -63.71
CA LEU A 7 17.96 -27.68 -62.27
C LEU A 7 19.46 -27.83 -62.00
N PRO A 8 20.03 -27.10 -61.03
CA PRO A 8 21.19 -27.61 -60.30
C PRO A 8 20.80 -28.09 -58.90
N ASP A 9 20.92 -29.40 -58.76
CA ASP A 9 21.27 -30.13 -57.56
C ASP A 9 22.62 -29.61 -57.01
N SER A 10 22.67 -29.32 -55.71
CA SER A 10 23.90 -29.40 -54.93
C SER A 10 23.56 -29.47 -53.45
N ALA A 11 23.29 -30.70 -53.02
CA ALA A 11 23.55 -31.15 -51.67
C ALA A 11 24.94 -30.66 -51.21
N SER A 12 24.97 -29.92 -50.12
CA SER A 12 26.18 -29.72 -49.31
C SER A 12 25.83 -30.03 -47.87
N GLU A 13 25.97 -31.31 -47.54
CA GLU A 13 26.19 -31.79 -46.18
C GLU A 13 27.29 -30.95 -45.51
N TYR A 14 26.98 -30.36 -44.36
CA TYR A 14 28.00 -29.90 -43.42
C TYR A 14 27.61 -30.25 -41.99
N LYS A 15 28.09 -31.45 -41.62
CA LYS A 15 28.73 -31.87 -40.36
C LYS A 15 28.19 -31.30 -39.05
N LEU A 16 27.44 -32.16 -38.37
CA LEU A 16 27.41 -32.29 -36.90
C LEU A 16 28.84 -32.46 -36.36
N ASN A 17 29.27 -31.54 -35.51
CA ASN A 17 30.43 -31.75 -34.66
C ASN A 17 29.96 -32.48 -33.40
N GLU A 18 29.97 -33.82 -33.46
CA GLU A 18 30.08 -34.66 -32.27
C GLU A 18 31.50 -34.46 -31.71
N SER A 19 31.60 -33.85 -30.54
CA SER A 19 32.77 -33.98 -29.68
C SER A 19 32.30 -34.56 -28.37
N GLU A 20 32.28 -35.88 -28.39
CA GLU A 20 32.27 -36.80 -27.27
C GLU A 20 33.53 -36.66 -26.39
N GLY A 21 33.40 -37.03 -25.12
CA GLY A 21 34.51 -37.18 -24.16
C GLY A 21 34.48 -36.14 -23.03
N ALA A 22 34.28 -36.47 -21.75
CA ALA A 22 34.35 -37.76 -21.09
C ALA A 22 33.61 -37.70 -19.73
N ALA A 23 32.81 -38.73 -19.44
CA ALA A 23 32.67 -39.30 -18.10
C ALA A 23 33.62 -40.53 -18.06
N PRO A 24 34.10 -41.06 -16.91
CA PRO A 24 33.39 -41.29 -15.66
C PRO A 24 34.23 -40.79 -14.44
N ASP A 25 33.91 -40.91 -13.15
CA ASP A 25 33.49 -42.10 -12.43
C ASP A 25 33.29 -41.78 -10.94
N LEU A 26 32.29 -42.42 -10.34
CA LEU A 26 32.17 -43.01 -8.99
C LEU A 26 32.42 -42.25 -7.66
N ALA A 27 31.45 -42.54 -6.77
CA ALA A 27 31.52 -42.83 -5.33
C ALA A 27 31.80 -41.66 -4.36
N ALA A 28 30.84 -41.23 -3.53
CA ALA A 28 30.27 -41.85 -2.32
C ALA A 28 31.19 -41.81 -1.09
N GLU A 29 30.88 -40.90 -0.14
CA GLU A 29 31.08 -40.98 1.33
C GLU A 29 30.43 -39.70 1.93
N GLN A 30 29.28 -39.73 2.61
CA GLN A 30 28.97 -40.11 4.00
C GLN A 30 29.62 -39.28 5.13
N GLN A 31 28.84 -39.10 6.21
CA GLN A 31 29.09 -38.42 7.52
C GLN A 31 28.82 -36.90 7.51
N ASN A 32 27.78 -36.35 8.16
CA ASN A 32 27.29 -36.45 9.56
C ASN A 32 28.32 -36.09 10.64
N SER A 33 28.23 -34.88 11.18
CA SER A 33 28.36 -34.62 12.63
C SER A 33 27.99 -33.18 12.98
N GLU A 34 27.05 -33.08 13.92
CA GLU A 34 26.85 -31.99 14.89
C GLU A 34 28.13 -31.33 15.39
N SER A 35 28.10 -30.02 15.62
CA SER A 35 28.51 -29.46 16.92
C SER A 35 28.12 -27.98 17.07
N LEU A 36 27.76 -27.68 18.32
CA LEU A 36 27.28 -26.42 18.85
C LEU A 36 28.39 -25.36 19.04
N ALA A 37 27.89 -24.12 19.14
CA ALA A 37 28.31 -23.05 20.06
C ALA A 37 29.45 -22.09 19.65
N VAL A 38 29.02 -20.82 19.53
CA VAL A 38 29.59 -19.60 20.16
C VAL A 38 31.05 -19.29 19.80
N GLU A 39 31.28 -18.23 19.02
CA GLU A 39 31.60 -16.92 19.59
C GLU A 39 31.62 -15.81 18.52
N GLU A 40 31.15 -14.67 18.98
CA GLU A 40 31.16 -13.32 18.45
C GLU A 40 32.47 -12.90 17.76
N THR A 41 32.37 -12.40 16.52
CA THR A 41 33.03 -11.13 16.16
C THR A 41 32.27 -10.46 15.02
N ALA A 42 31.90 -9.22 15.29
CA ALA A 42 31.30 -8.30 14.35
C ALA A 42 32.20 -8.08 13.12
N SER A 43 31.62 -8.20 11.93
CA SER A 43 32.04 -7.39 10.79
C SER A 43 30.81 -6.82 10.12
N VAL A 44 30.40 -5.66 10.64
CA VAL A 44 29.55 -4.69 9.96
C VAL A 44 30.14 -4.45 8.57
N SER A 45 29.56 -5.10 7.55
CA SER A 45 29.80 -4.73 6.16
C SER A 45 29.13 -3.39 5.93
N SER A 46 29.90 -2.35 6.25
CA SER A 46 29.63 -0.96 5.93
C SER A 46 29.66 -0.82 4.41
N SER A 47 28.53 -1.14 3.78
CA SER A 47 28.31 -0.82 2.38
C SER A 47 28.41 0.70 2.23
N ASN A 48 29.49 1.10 1.57
CA ASN A 48 29.80 2.46 1.18
C ASN A 48 28.68 3.00 0.27
N LEU A 49 27.63 3.54 0.89
CA LEU A 49 26.51 4.26 0.25
C LEU A 49 26.82 5.75 0.10
N LYS A 50 28.08 6.10 -0.22
CA LYS A 50 28.42 7.48 -0.57
C LYS A 50 28.20 7.64 -2.07
N ASN A 51 27.15 8.38 -2.41
CA ASN A 51 26.77 8.94 -3.72
C ASN A 51 25.47 8.41 -4.34
N ILE A 52 24.57 7.82 -3.55
CA ILE A 52 23.15 7.73 -3.94
C ILE A 52 22.48 9.05 -3.59
N ASN A 53 21.87 9.70 -4.59
CA ASN A 53 21.09 10.93 -4.44
C ASN A 53 19.81 10.66 -3.61
N TRP A 54 19.97 10.45 -2.30
CA TRP A 54 18.92 10.03 -1.37
C TRP A 54 17.73 10.99 -1.36
N LYS A 55 17.95 12.26 -1.73
CA LYS A 55 16.89 13.26 -1.92
C LYS A 55 15.84 12.85 -2.96
N ARG A 56 16.21 12.05 -3.98
CA ARG A 56 15.27 11.58 -5.03
C ARG A 56 14.46 10.35 -4.60
N PHE A 57 14.94 9.59 -3.61
CA PHE A 57 14.24 8.43 -3.06
C PHE A 57 13.52 8.72 -1.74
N ALA A 58 13.95 9.75 -1.00
CA ALA A 58 13.32 10.17 0.25
C ALA A 58 11.89 10.70 0.03
N ALA A 59 11.64 11.44 -1.05
CA ALA A 59 10.31 11.96 -1.36
C ALA A 59 9.25 10.86 -1.58
N PRO A 60 9.45 9.86 -2.48
CA PRO A 60 8.49 8.77 -2.64
C PRO A 60 8.41 7.87 -1.40
N LEU A 61 9.52 7.67 -0.66
CA LEU A 61 9.52 6.87 0.57
C LEU A 61 8.69 7.54 1.68
N MET A 62 8.79 8.86 1.85
CA MET A 62 7.99 9.61 2.83
C MET A 62 6.50 9.60 2.48
N ILE A 63 6.14 9.69 1.20
CA ILE A 63 4.76 9.60 0.74
C ILE A 63 4.19 8.20 1.03
N ALA A 64 4.94 7.13 0.70
CA ALA A 64 4.52 5.76 1.01
C ALA A 64 4.36 5.53 2.51
N LEU A 65 5.28 6.05 3.34
CA LEU A 65 5.23 5.92 4.79
C LEU A 65 4.06 6.71 5.40
N SER A 66 3.75 7.88 4.84
CA SER A 66 2.57 8.68 5.22
C SER A 66 1.26 7.96 4.90
N ILE A 67 1.15 7.32 3.73
CA ILE A 67 -0.04 6.53 3.34
C ILE A 67 -0.18 5.32 4.28
N LEU A 68 0.92 4.64 4.60
CA LEU A 68 0.94 3.51 5.52
C LEU A 68 0.49 3.92 6.94
N LEU A 69 0.95 5.07 7.43
CA LEU A 69 0.55 5.61 8.74
C LEU A 69 -0.94 5.96 8.79
N VAL A 70 -1.48 6.58 7.75
CA VAL A 70 -2.92 6.87 7.65
C VAL A 70 -3.74 5.58 7.63
N TYR A 71 -3.29 4.57 6.88
CA TYR A 71 -3.97 3.28 6.80
C TYR A 71 -3.94 2.55 8.15
N ALA A 72 -2.79 2.55 8.83
CA ALA A 72 -2.61 1.96 10.16
C ALA A 72 -3.45 2.68 11.24
N ALA A 73 -3.50 4.02 11.19
CA ALA A 73 -4.33 4.79 12.11
C ALA A 73 -5.83 4.54 11.88
N PHE A 74 -6.26 4.44 10.62
CA PHE A 74 -7.64 4.13 10.25
C PHE A 74 -8.03 2.70 10.64
N SER A 75 -7.17 1.71 10.38
CA SER A 75 -7.42 0.31 10.78
C SER A 75 -7.45 0.14 12.30
N PHE A 76 -6.62 0.88 13.04
CA PHE A 76 -6.61 0.87 14.50
C PHE A 76 -7.87 1.52 15.09
N TYR A 77 -8.36 2.61 14.50
CA TYR A 77 -9.64 3.24 14.89
C TYR A 77 -10.86 2.37 14.54
N ALA A 78 -10.83 1.69 13.40
CA ALA A 78 -11.88 0.74 13.01
C ALA A 78 -11.88 -0.51 13.91
N SER A 79 -10.71 -1.02 14.29
CA SER A 79 -10.58 -2.18 15.17
C SER A 79 -11.05 -1.91 16.61
N LYS A 80 -10.91 -0.67 17.11
CA LYS A 80 -11.51 -0.28 18.40
C LYS A 80 -13.05 -0.24 18.39
N LYS A 81 -13.69 -0.18 17.22
CA LYS A 81 -15.16 -0.27 17.11
C LYS A 81 -15.67 -1.69 16.92
N ALA A 82 -14.82 -2.63 16.50
CA ALA A 82 -15.19 -4.03 16.28
C ALA A 82 -15.25 -4.87 17.57
N SER A 83 -14.62 -4.44 18.67
CA SER A 83 -14.63 -5.17 19.94
C SER A 83 -15.88 -4.92 20.82
N LEU A 84 -16.85 -4.12 20.37
CA LEU A 84 -18.09 -3.84 21.10
C LEU A 84 -19.32 -4.57 20.57
N SER A 85 -19.20 -5.39 19.52
CA SER A 85 -20.36 -6.02 18.86
C SER A 85 -20.38 -7.55 18.90
N GLN A 86 -19.52 -8.18 19.72
CA GLN A 86 -19.49 -9.65 19.82
C GLN A 86 -19.69 -10.14 21.26
N GLN A 87 -20.74 -9.66 21.93
CA GLN A 87 -21.33 -10.39 23.06
C GLN A 87 -22.85 -10.18 23.09
N GLN A 88 -23.52 -10.71 22.07
CA GLN A 88 -24.95 -11.02 22.17
C GLN A 88 -25.17 -12.46 21.72
N LYS A 89 -24.59 -13.38 22.49
CA LYS A 89 -25.03 -14.78 22.52
C LYS A 89 -26.37 -14.79 23.25
N ILE A 90 -27.44 -14.82 22.46
CA ILE A 90 -28.77 -15.36 22.76
C ILE A 90 -28.73 -16.39 23.91
N MET A 91 -29.40 -16.05 25.01
CA MET A 91 -29.78 -16.97 26.08
C MET A 91 -31.31 -16.85 26.22
N PRO A 92 -32.04 -17.97 26.39
CA PRO A 92 -33.49 -17.99 26.34
C PRO A 92 -34.11 -17.16 27.47
N GLN A 93 -35.04 -16.32 27.06
CA GLN A 93 -35.92 -15.48 27.85
C GLN A 93 -36.77 -16.37 28.78
N GLN A 94 -36.39 -16.44 30.06
CA GLN A 94 -37.33 -16.84 31.11
C GLN A 94 -38.23 -15.65 31.42
N THR A 95 -39.51 -15.84 31.12
CA THR A 95 -40.63 -15.09 31.68
C THR A 95 -40.60 -15.17 33.19
N GLN A 96 -40.42 -14.03 33.87
CA GLN A 96 -40.89 -13.88 35.25
C GLN A 96 -41.67 -12.58 35.43
N PRO A 97 -42.68 -12.59 36.31
CA PRO A 97 -43.75 -11.61 36.34
C PRO A 97 -43.29 -10.25 36.86
N GLN A 98 -43.85 -9.22 36.25
CA GLN A 98 -43.87 -7.84 36.72
C GLN A 98 -44.44 -7.77 38.14
N VAL A 99 -43.56 -7.64 39.14
CA VAL A 99 -43.95 -7.26 40.50
C VAL A 99 -43.98 -5.74 40.60
N VAL A 100 -45.21 -5.22 40.66
CA VAL A 100 -45.57 -3.91 41.20
C VAL A 100 -44.81 -3.63 42.51
N PRO A 101 -44.40 -2.37 42.79
CA PRO A 101 -43.85 -2.03 44.10
C PRO A 101 -44.97 -2.08 45.14
N THR A 102 -45.11 -3.24 45.79
CA THR A 102 -45.78 -3.34 47.08
C THR A 102 -44.93 -2.56 48.07
N VAL A 103 -45.49 -1.46 48.59
CA VAL A 103 -45.05 -0.83 49.84
C VAL A 103 -45.16 -1.86 50.96
N VAL A 104 -44.06 -2.58 51.18
CA VAL A 104 -43.88 -3.41 52.37
C VAL A 104 -43.69 -2.47 53.56
N SER A 105 -44.76 -2.35 54.33
CA SER A 105 -44.72 -1.91 55.72
C SER A 105 -43.74 -2.81 56.47
N SER A 106 -42.56 -2.28 56.78
CA SER A 106 -41.58 -2.94 57.63
C SER A 106 -42.15 -3.04 59.05
N PRO A 107 -42.11 -4.23 59.69
CA PRO A 107 -42.48 -4.34 61.10
C PRO A 107 -41.59 -3.43 61.95
N PRO A 108 -42.11 -2.82 63.03
CA PRO A 108 -41.29 -2.04 63.94
C PRO A 108 -40.19 -2.95 64.49
N MET A 109 -38.94 -2.67 64.12
CA MET A 109 -37.78 -3.28 64.76
C MET A 109 -37.90 -3.01 66.25
N SER A 110 -38.14 -4.05 67.02
CA SER A 110 -37.88 -4.03 68.45
C SER A 110 -36.41 -3.69 68.63
N LEU A 111 -36.15 -2.58 69.33
CA LEU A 111 -34.84 -2.22 69.85
C LEU A 111 -34.37 -3.38 70.74
N SER A 112 -33.58 -4.30 70.19
CA SER A 112 -32.74 -5.17 70.99
C SER A 112 -31.52 -4.36 71.42
N THR A 113 -31.61 -3.84 72.63
CA THR A 113 -30.57 -3.15 73.38
C THR A 113 -29.28 -3.98 73.37
N GLY A 114 -28.25 -3.46 72.67
CA GLY A 114 -26.96 -4.13 72.55
C GLY A 114 -26.09 -3.66 71.38
N ILE A 115 -26.43 -2.58 70.68
CA ILE A 115 -25.47 -1.92 69.78
C ILE A 115 -24.52 -1.15 70.69
N SER A 116 -23.33 -1.69 70.92
CA SER A 116 -22.25 -0.95 71.57
C SER A 116 -22.04 0.37 70.82
N ASN A 117 -21.95 1.50 71.53
CA ASN A 117 -21.70 2.83 70.94
C ASN A 117 -20.55 2.83 69.90
N ASP A 118 -19.62 1.89 70.03
CA ASP A 118 -18.50 1.60 69.12
C ASP A 118 -18.93 1.28 67.68
N GLN A 119 -20.01 0.51 67.46
CA GLN A 119 -20.48 0.17 66.12
C GLN A 119 -21.15 1.37 65.41
N ILE A 120 -21.84 2.22 66.17
CA ILE A 120 -22.46 3.44 65.65
C ILE A 120 -21.36 4.43 65.24
N ALA A 121 -20.34 4.59 66.07
CA ALA A 121 -19.17 5.42 65.77
C ALA A 121 -18.43 4.95 64.50
N LYS A 122 -18.22 3.63 64.35
CA LYS A 122 -17.61 3.07 63.13
C LYS A 122 -18.46 3.28 61.90
N THR A 123 -19.77 3.06 61.99
CA THR A 123 -20.69 3.26 60.85
C THR A 123 -20.74 4.72 60.42
N GLN A 124 -20.73 5.66 61.38
CA GLN A 124 -20.68 7.10 61.10
C GLN A 124 -19.36 7.49 60.42
N SER A 125 -18.22 6.98 60.89
CA SER A 125 -16.92 7.22 60.26
C SER A 125 -16.86 6.69 58.82
N THR A 126 -17.37 5.48 58.57
CA THR A 126 -17.40 4.90 57.21
C THR A 126 -18.33 5.67 56.29
N MET A 127 -19.47 6.15 56.79
CA MET A 127 -20.38 6.99 56.01
C MET A 127 -19.73 8.33 55.66
N GLN A 128 -19.01 8.95 56.60
CA GLN A 128 -18.27 10.18 56.35
C GLN A 128 -17.22 10.01 55.25
N GLN A 129 -16.44 8.93 55.29
CA GLN A 129 -15.46 8.60 54.26
C GLN A 129 -16.11 8.36 52.88
N ASN A 130 -17.27 7.70 52.84
CA ASN A 130 -18.01 7.50 51.59
C ASN A 130 -18.52 8.83 51.01
N ILE A 131 -19.00 9.74 51.85
CA ILE A 131 -19.44 11.07 51.41
C ILE A 131 -18.24 11.86 50.86
N ASP A 132 -17.09 11.84 51.54
CA ASP A 132 -15.88 12.51 51.06
C ASP A 132 -15.40 11.95 49.72
N SER A 133 -15.44 10.62 49.55
CA SER A 133 -15.13 9.96 48.28
C SER A 133 -16.11 10.34 47.18
N MET A 134 -17.41 10.43 47.49
CA MET A 134 -18.44 10.83 46.53
C MET A 134 -18.27 12.29 46.11
N VAL A 135 -17.94 13.18 47.05
CA VAL A 135 -17.66 14.59 46.75
C VAL A 135 -16.43 14.73 45.86
N GLN A 136 -15.37 13.96 46.11
CA GLN A 136 -14.19 13.91 45.23
C GLN A 136 -14.54 13.39 43.83
N GLN A 137 -15.37 12.35 43.73
CA GLN A 137 -15.80 11.80 42.45
C GLN A 137 -16.67 12.80 41.66
N VAL A 138 -17.58 13.50 42.34
CA VAL A 138 -18.38 14.58 41.72
C VAL A 138 -17.48 15.70 41.22
N LYS A 139 -16.46 16.10 41.99
CA LYS A 139 -15.48 17.11 41.56
C LYS A 139 -14.69 16.67 40.34
N SER A 140 -14.17 15.44 40.35
CA SER A 140 -13.46 14.85 39.19
C SER A 140 -14.36 14.77 37.95
N ASN A 141 -15.64 14.44 38.13
CA ASN A 141 -16.60 14.42 37.03
C ASN A 141 -16.90 15.83 36.51
N GLN A 142 -16.99 16.83 37.39
CA GLN A 142 -17.17 18.23 37.02
C GLN A 142 -15.98 18.78 36.21
N ASP A 143 -14.75 18.42 36.60
CA ASP A 143 -13.53 18.77 35.87
C ASP A 143 -13.51 18.07 34.50
N SER A 144 -13.92 16.79 34.45
CA SER A 144 -14.05 16.03 33.21
C SER A 144 -15.08 16.64 32.24
N ILE A 145 -16.24 17.06 32.74
CA ILE A 145 -17.29 17.74 31.95
C ILE A 145 -16.78 19.08 31.43
N SER A 146 -16.04 19.84 32.25
CA SER A 146 -15.43 21.11 31.83
C SER A 146 -14.42 20.89 30.71
N SER A 147 -13.59 19.84 30.81
CA SER A 147 -12.63 19.47 29.77
C SER A 147 -13.31 19.00 28.47
N LEU A 148 -14.41 18.25 28.59
CA LEU A 148 -15.22 17.81 27.45
C LEU A 148 -15.85 19.00 26.74
N ASN A 149 -16.42 19.96 27.48
CA ASN A 149 -16.95 21.18 26.88
C ASN A 149 -15.88 21.99 26.13
N ALA A 150 -14.68 22.12 26.69
CA ALA A 150 -13.56 22.76 26.00
C ALA A 150 -13.16 21.99 24.72
N SER A 151 -13.15 20.66 24.78
CA SER A 151 -12.85 19.80 23.62
C SER A 151 -13.93 19.90 22.53
N VAL A 152 -15.20 19.98 22.91
CA VAL A 152 -16.32 20.17 21.98
C VAL A 152 -16.23 21.53 21.30
N ALA A 153 -15.98 22.59 22.07
CA ALA A 153 -15.79 23.94 21.52
C ALA A 153 -14.62 23.99 20.53
N LYS A 154 -13.49 23.36 20.87
CA LYS A 154 -12.33 23.24 19.98
C LYS A 154 -12.67 22.45 18.70
N THR A 155 -13.37 21.33 18.83
CA THR A 155 -13.80 20.53 17.68
C THR A 155 -14.74 21.33 16.77
N GLN A 156 -15.65 22.12 17.33
CA GLN A 156 -16.55 23.00 16.57
C GLN A 156 -15.76 24.07 15.78
N GLN A 157 -14.71 24.63 16.39
CA GLN A 157 -13.81 25.57 15.75
C GLN A 157 -13.00 24.91 14.63
N ASP A 158 -12.45 23.72 14.87
CA ASP A 158 -11.68 22.96 13.88
C ASP A 158 -12.56 22.58 12.68
N VAL A 159 -13.80 22.15 12.91
CA VAL A 159 -14.77 21.86 11.83
C VAL A 159 -15.06 23.12 11.00
N SER A 160 -15.21 24.27 11.64
CA SER A 160 -15.43 25.55 10.95
C SER A 160 -14.21 25.95 10.12
N ALA A 161 -13.00 25.78 10.65
CA ALA A 161 -11.75 26.05 9.94
C ALA A 161 -11.56 25.13 8.73
N ILE A 162 -11.86 23.84 8.87
CA ILE A 162 -11.83 22.87 7.77
C ILE A 162 -12.83 23.26 6.68
N SER A 163 -14.05 23.65 7.05
CA SER A 163 -15.06 24.11 6.10
C SER A 163 -14.58 25.32 5.28
N GLN A 164 -13.92 26.29 5.93
CA GLN A 164 -13.32 27.44 5.24
C GLN A 164 -12.18 27.03 4.30
N GLN A 165 -11.30 26.12 4.73
CA GLN A 165 -10.21 25.59 3.88
C GLN A 165 -10.75 24.86 2.65
N ILE A 166 -11.80 24.05 2.81
CA ILE A 166 -12.47 23.37 1.70
C ILE A 166 -13.07 24.40 0.73
N GLY A 167 -13.70 25.45 1.24
CA GLY A 167 -14.21 26.55 0.41
C GLY A 167 -13.10 27.24 -0.40
N GLN A 168 -11.97 27.54 0.23
CA GLN A 168 -10.81 28.14 -0.45
C GLN A 168 -10.22 27.20 -1.51
N LEU A 169 -10.11 25.91 -1.21
CA LEU A 169 -9.60 24.92 -2.15
C LEU A 169 -10.53 24.77 -3.36
N ALA A 170 -11.86 24.78 -3.15
CA ALA A 170 -12.83 24.74 -4.23
C ALA A 170 -12.68 25.95 -5.17
N VAL A 171 -12.50 27.15 -4.61
CA VAL A 171 -12.24 28.37 -5.38
C VAL A 171 -10.92 28.28 -6.15
N ALA A 172 -9.84 27.81 -5.52
CA ALA A 172 -8.55 27.63 -6.18
C ALA A 172 -8.63 26.61 -7.33
N MET A 173 -9.35 25.51 -7.14
CA MET A 173 -9.57 24.50 -8.17
C MET A 173 -10.35 25.07 -9.35
N GLN A 174 -11.38 25.87 -9.09
CA GLN A 174 -12.18 26.51 -10.15
C GLN A 174 -11.37 27.54 -10.94
N GLN A 175 -10.50 28.31 -10.27
CA GLN A 175 -9.56 29.22 -10.97
C GLN A 175 -8.55 28.44 -11.82
N MET A 176 -8.05 27.31 -11.34
CA MET A 176 -7.13 26.46 -12.10
C MET A 176 -7.80 25.89 -13.36
N LEU A 177 -9.05 25.44 -13.26
CA LEU A 177 -9.84 24.96 -14.41
C LEU A 177 -9.99 26.05 -15.49
N VAL A 178 -10.31 27.29 -15.07
CA VAL A 178 -10.43 28.44 -15.98
C VAL A 178 -9.10 28.77 -16.66
N GLU A 179 -7.98 28.74 -15.93
CA GLU A 179 -6.66 29.01 -16.51
C GLU A 179 -6.22 27.89 -17.46
N VAL A 180 -6.53 26.62 -17.14
CA VAL A 180 -6.28 25.48 -18.03
C VAL A 180 -7.10 25.60 -19.33
N GLU A 181 -8.37 25.98 -19.26
CA GLU A 181 -9.21 26.21 -20.44
C GLU A 181 -8.69 27.37 -21.32
N LYS A 182 -8.17 28.43 -20.67
CA LYS A 182 -7.54 29.57 -21.36
C LYS A 182 -6.22 29.20 -22.03
N ILE A 183 -5.44 28.28 -21.44
CA ILE A 183 -4.21 27.77 -22.06
C ILE A 183 -4.53 26.83 -23.23
N GLN A 184 -5.56 25.98 -23.10
CA GLN A 184 -5.97 25.06 -24.18
C GLN A 184 -6.64 25.78 -25.37
N SER A 185 -7.31 26.91 -25.14
CA SER A 185 -7.92 27.71 -26.22
C SER A 185 -6.90 28.54 -27.01
N LYS A 186 -5.66 28.69 -26.53
CA LYS A 186 -4.54 29.28 -27.29
C LYS A 186 -3.96 28.24 -28.25
N LYS A 187 -4.74 27.90 -29.27
CA LYS A 187 -4.42 27.03 -30.40
C LYS A 187 -3.02 27.33 -30.96
N VAL A 188 -2.05 26.47 -30.61
CA VAL A 188 -0.91 26.21 -31.48
C VAL A 188 -1.49 25.65 -32.78
N LYS A 189 -1.26 26.32 -33.90
CA LYS A 189 -1.67 25.85 -35.24
C LYS A 189 -1.16 24.41 -35.40
N PRO A 190 -2.02 23.39 -35.54
CA PRO A 190 -1.54 22.03 -35.72
C PRO A 190 -0.84 21.99 -37.08
N LYS A 191 0.49 21.82 -37.06
CA LYS A 191 1.23 21.42 -38.26
C LYS A 191 0.66 20.07 -38.64
N LYS A 192 -0.07 20.01 -39.77
CA LYS A 192 -0.64 18.77 -40.32
C LYS A 192 0.52 17.81 -40.66
N THR A 193 1.01 17.07 -39.68
CA THR A 193 1.75 15.85 -39.92
C THR A 193 0.69 14.82 -40.23
N VAL A 194 0.60 14.46 -41.51
CA VAL A 194 -0.19 13.35 -42.03
C VAL A 194 -0.01 12.18 -41.07
N ALA A 195 -1.07 11.80 -40.36
CA ALA A 195 -1.07 10.67 -39.47
C ALA A 195 -0.90 9.41 -40.31
N LYS A 196 0.35 9.00 -40.52
CA LYS A 196 0.67 7.64 -40.96
C LYS A 196 0.10 6.72 -39.88
N LEU A 197 -0.65 5.70 -40.29
CA LEU A 197 -1.19 4.69 -39.39
C LEU A 197 -0.05 4.15 -38.52
N PRO A 198 -0.30 3.87 -37.23
CA PRO A 198 0.73 3.35 -36.34
C PRO A 198 1.17 1.97 -36.84
N VAL A 199 2.39 1.88 -37.38
CA VAL A 199 3.02 0.60 -37.73
C VAL A 199 3.29 -0.15 -36.43
N ALA A 200 2.52 -1.20 -36.15
CA ALA A 200 2.77 -2.03 -34.98
C ALA A 200 4.13 -2.75 -35.13
N TYR A 201 4.92 -2.74 -34.05
CA TYR A 201 6.17 -3.48 -33.96
C TYR A 201 6.13 -4.47 -32.80
N HIS A 202 6.67 -5.66 -33.00
CA HIS A 202 6.85 -6.68 -31.99
C HIS A 202 8.33 -6.98 -31.76
N ILE A 203 8.68 -7.37 -30.54
CA ILE A 203 10.05 -7.76 -30.20
C ILE A 203 10.24 -9.22 -30.63
N ARG A 204 11.15 -9.44 -31.58
CA ARG A 204 11.58 -10.79 -32.00
C ARG A 204 12.67 -11.33 -31.09
N ALA A 205 13.63 -10.48 -30.74
CA ALA A 205 14.72 -10.82 -29.84
C ALA A 205 15.25 -9.58 -29.12
N ILE A 206 15.77 -9.76 -27.90
CA ILE A 206 16.37 -8.69 -27.11
C ILE A 206 17.66 -9.19 -26.45
N VAL A 207 18.72 -8.42 -26.61
CA VAL A 207 20.03 -8.65 -25.99
C VAL A 207 20.41 -7.36 -25.27
N PRO A 208 21.22 -7.38 -24.20
CA PRO A 208 21.69 -6.16 -23.57
C PRO A 208 22.25 -5.16 -24.60
N GLY A 209 21.61 -3.99 -24.69
CA GLY A 209 21.99 -2.90 -25.59
C GLY A 209 21.48 -3.00 -27.03
N ARG A 210 20.80 -4.08 -27.44
CA ARG A 210 20.23 -4.23 -28.79
C ARG A 210 18.87 -4.92 -28.77
N VAL A 211 17.96 -4.44 -29.60
CA VAL A 211 16.66 -5.08 -29.82
C VAL A 211 16.45 -5.35 -31.30
N TRP A 212 15.92 -6.52 -31.61
CA TRP A 212 15.37 -6.85 -32.92
C TRP A 212 13.86 -6.74 -32.84
N LEU A 213 13.35 -5.72 -33.51
CA LEU A 213 11.92 -5.51 -33.72
C LEU A 213 11.54 -6.03 -35.09
N GLU A 214 10.30 -6.44 -35.24
CA GLU A 214 9.71 -6.78 -36.52
C GLU A 214 8.41 -5.98 -36.65
N SER A 215 8.16 -5.40 -37.83
CA SER A 215 6.92 -4.67 -38.10
C SER A 215 5.79 -5.63 -38.45
N ALA A 216 4.54 -5.14 -38.42
CA ALA A 216 3.38 -5.86 -38.95
C ALA A 216 3.58 -6.32 -40.42
N ASP A 217 4.41 -5.62 -41.19
CA ASP A 217 4.77 -5.99 -42.57
C ASP A 217 5.86 -7.08 -42.67
N GLY A 218 6.31 -7.66 -41.55
CA GLY A 218 7.36 -8.67 -41.49
C GLY A 218 8.79 -8.13 -41.66
N LYS A 219 8.97 -6.80 -41.64
CA LYS A 219 10.30 -6.19 -41.77
C LYS A 219 11.01 -6.16 -40.44
N SER A 220 12.17 -6.79 -40.34
CA SER A 220 13.00 -6.73 -39.13
C SER A 220 13.87 -5.46 -39.08
N VAL A 221 13.91 -4.80 -37.93
CA VAL A 221 14.71 -3.61 -37.64
C VAL A 221 15.51 -3.86 -36.35
N THR A 222 16.81 -3.59 -36.39
CA THR A 222 17.66 -3.64 -35.19
C THR A 222 17.84 -2.22 -34.66
N LEU A 223 17.60 -2.01 -33.37
CA LEU A 223 17.76 -0.71 -32.72
C LEU A 223 18.66 -0.80 -31.50
N ARG A 224 19.34 0.32 -31.22
CA ARG A 224 20.07 0.60 -29.98
C ARG A 224 19.45 1.79 -29.25
N VAL A 225 19.89 2.01 -28.02
CA VAL A 225 19.53 3.22 -27.26
C VAL A 225 19.98 4.46 -28.04
N GLY A 226 19.06 5.37 -28.30
CA GLY A 226 19.26 6.57 -29.10
C GLY A 226 18.79 6.48 -30.55
N ASP A 227 18.60 5.27 -31.09
CA ASP A 227 18.13 5.10 -32.47
C ASP A 227 16.65 5.48 -32.59
N ASN A 228 16.27 6.06 -33.73
CA ASN A 228 14.92 6.53 -34.00
C ASN A 228 14.11 5.49 -34.77
N LEU A 229 12.91 5.16 -34.27
CA LEU A 229 11.96 4.26 -34.89
C LEU A 229 10.75 5.05 -35.42
N GLU A 230 10.37 4.79 -36.67
CA GLU A 230 9.22 5.45 -37.28
C GLU A 230 7.93 5.16 -36.50
N GLY A 231 7.20 6.20 -36.12
CA GLY A 231 5.98 6.11 -35.32
C GLY A 231 6.18 6.09 -33.79
N TYR A 232 7.37 5.71 -33.31
CA TYR A 232 7.65 5.55 -31.87
C TYR A 232 8.69 6.55 -31.33
N GLY A 233 9.52 7.12 -32.19
CA GLY A 233 10.57 8.04 -31.79
C GLY A 233 11.86 7.31 -31.35
N ALA A 234 12.70 8.00 -30.58
CA ALA A 234 14.00 7.48 -30.18
C ALA A 234 13.93 6.47 -29.03
N VAL A 235 14.72 5.40 -29.08
CA VAL A 235 14.82 4.40 -28.01
C VAL A 235 15.49 5.03 -26.78
N ARG A 236 14.77 5.05 -25.65
CA ARG A 236 15.31 5.55 -24.37
C ARG A 236 15.96 4.45 -23.55
N VAL A 237 15.29 3.31 -23.43
CA VAL A 237 15.73 2.21 -22.56
C VAL A 237 15.44 0.88 -23.23
N ILE A 238 16.42 -0.02 -23.22
CA ILE A 238 16.29 -1.42 -23.63
C ILE A 238 16.49 -2.28 -22.38
N SER A 239 15.42 -2.92 -21.89
CA SER A 239 15.48 -3.81 -20.73
C SER A 239 15.44 -5.26 -21.19
N SER A 240 16.60 -5.89 -21.33
CA SER A 240 16.72 -7.31 -21.69
C SER A 240 16.12 -8.24 -20.65
N ARG A 241 16.13 -7.85 -19.37
CA ARG A 241 15.55 -8.63 -18.26
C ARG A 241 14.03 -8.71 -18.32
N GLN A 242 13.38 -7.62 -18.73
CA GLN A 242 11.92 -7.51 -18.76
C GLN A 242 11.34 -7.72 -20.16
N GLY A 243 12.21 -7.87 -21.18
CA GLY A 243 11.78 -8.00 -22.57
C GLY A 243 11.02 -6.77 -23.07
N MET A 244 11.40 -5.57 -22.63
CA MET A 244 10.69 -4.33 -22.97
C MET A 244 11.62 -3.23 -23.48
N VAL A 245 11.08 -2.40 -24.37
CA VAL A 245 11.75 -1.22 -24.92
C VAL A 245 10.88 0.00 -24.69
N VAL A 246 11.47 1.04 -24.09
CA VAL A 246 10.80 2.31 -23.81
C VAL A 246 11.24 3.33 -24.85
N MET A 247 10.26 3.93 -25.52
CA MET A 247 10.47 4.89 -26.60
C MET A 247 10.31 6.33 -26.13
N SER A 248 10.77 7.30 -26.93
CA SER A 248 10.79 8.71 -26.52
C SER A 248 9.41 9.35 -26.41
N ASN A 249 8.44 8.82 -27.14
CA ASN A 249 7.04 9.22 -27.11
C ASN A 249 6.26 8.62 -25.90
N GLY A 250 6.91 7.78 -25.08
CA GLY A 250 6.28 7.09 -23.94
C GLY A 250 5.67 5.72 -24.28
N SER A 251 5.71 5.29 -25.54
CA SER A 251 5.28 3.96 -25.93
C SER A 251 6.24 2.89 -25.41
N ILE A 252 5.67 1.77 -24.99
CA ILE A 252 6.40 0.61 -24.50
C ILE A 252 6.09 -0.54 -25.45
N ILE A 253 7.14 -1.14 -26.00
CA ILE A 253 7.03 -2.39 -26.77
C ILE A 253 7.52 -3.50 -25.86
N GLN A 254 6.69 -4.52 -25.62
CA GLN A 254 7.02 -5.67 -24.78
C GLN A 254 6.94 -6.96 -25.59
N TYR A 255 7.74 -7.94 -25.19
CA TYR A 255 7.69 -9.30 -25.70
C TYR A 255 6.31 -9.93 -25.42
N GLY A 256 5.56 -10.27 -26.48
CA GLY A 256 4.45 -11.24 -26.41
C GLY A 256 3.03 -10.75 -26.09
N VAL A 257 2.63 -9.49 -26.34
CA VAL A 257 1.24 -9.05 -26.03
C VAL A 257 0.57 -8.09 -27.03
N ASN A 258 1.22 -7.74 -28.15
CA ASN A 258 0.60 -6.85 -29.16
C ASN A 258 0.20 -7.59 -30.45
N ASP A 259 -0.09 -8.89 -30.36
CA ASP A 259 -0.58 -9.71 -31.47
C ASP A 259 -2.11 -9.61 -31.52
N PHE A 260 -2.63 -8.61 -32.24
CA PHE A 260 -4.02 -8.51 -32.66
C PHE A 260 -4.09 -8.00 -34.10
#